data_AF-A0A2A5XSA1-F1
#
_entry.id   AF-A0A2A5XSA1-F1
#
_cell.length_a   1.000
_cell.length_b   1.000
_cell.length_c   1.000
_cell.angle_alpha   90.00
_cell.angle_beta   90.00
_cell.angle_gamma   90.00
#
_symmetry.space_group_name_H-M   'P 1'
#
loop_
_entity.id
_entity.type
_entity.pdbx_description
1 polymer ?
#
loop_
_entity_poly.entity_id
_entity_poly.type
_entity_poly.pdbx_seq_one_letter_code
_entity_poly.pdbx_strand_id
1 'polypeptide(L)'
;MAESNKYKPLVTAVSILVPIVVAILFTVRIPNVEPLSFLPPIYASINALTAVLLVAALYFIKNGKRKIHELLMKICIGLSLMFLVMYIAYHMTSDPTPFGGEGVIKYVYYFILISHILLSIIVIPLVLTSYTRAISSEFISHKKISKITFPVWLYVAVTGVIVYIMISPYYV
;
A
#
# COMPACT_ATOMS: atom_id res chain seq x y z
N MET A 1 -13.56 24.95 -2.46
CA MET A 1 -14.59 23.89 -2.48
C MET A 1 -14.94 23.41 -3.90
N ALA A 2 -14.81 24.21 -4.97
CA ALA A 2 -15.14 23.76 -6.34
C ALA A 2 -14.09 22.82 -6.98
N GLU A 3 -12.79 22.99 -6.71
CA GLU A 3 -11.75 22.25 -7.44
C GLU A 3 -11.57 20.78 -7.03
N SER A 4 -11.70 20.42 -5.74
CA SER A 4 -11.57 19.00 -5.36
C SER A 4 -12.71 18.13 -5.89
N ASN A 5 -13.87 18.74 -6.16
CA ASN A 5 -15.01 18.06 -6.77
C ASN A 5 -14.71 17.65 -8.22
N LYS A 6 -13.82 18.38 -8.92
CA LYS A 6 -13.35 18.03 -10.27
C LYS A 6 -12.67 16.66 -10.31
N TYR A 7 -11.90 16.32 -9.27
CA TYR A 7 -11.15 15.06 -9.21
C TYR A 7 -11.96 13.92 -8.59
N LYS A 8 -13.11 14.20 -7.97
CA LYS A 8 -13.93 13.19 -7.28
C LYS A 8 -14.33 12.01 -8.19
N PRO A 9 -14.75 12.20 -9.45
CA PRO A 9 -15.03 11.09 -10.35
C PRO A 9 -13.80 10.21 -10.60
N LEU A 10 -12.64 10.83 -10.84
CA LEU A 10 -11.38 10.11 -11.05
C LEU A 10 -10.96 9.32 -9.81
N VAL A 11 -10.98 9.94 -8.62
CA VAL A 11 -10.66 9.26 -7.36
C VAL A 11 -11.58 8.06 -7.16
N THR A 12 -12.88 8.24 -7.39
CA THR A 12 -13.88 7.16 -7.25
C THR A 12 -13.60 6.04 -8.24
N ALA A 13 -13.41 6.37 -9.52
CA ALA A 13 -13.12 5.40 -10.56
C ALA A 13 -11.85 4.60 -10.25
N VAL A 14 -10.73 5.26 -9.95
CA VAL A 14 -9.45 4.58 -9.64
C VAL A 14 -9.57 3.72 -8.37
N SER A 15 -10.25 4.21 -7.33
CA SER A 15 -10.41 3.47 -6.08
C SER A 15 -11.26 2.20 -6.21
N ILE A 16 -12.14 2.14 -7.22
CA ILE A 16 -12.95 0.96 -7.53
C ILE A 16 -12.22 0.05 -8.53
N LEU A 17 -11.66 0.63 -9.59
CA LEU A 17 -11.03 -0.11 -10.67
C LEU A 17 -9.77 -0.84 -10.21
N VAL A 18 -8.92 -0.22 -9.39
CA VAL A 18 -7.66 -0.87 -8.96
C VAL A 18 -7.92 -2.19 -8.22
N PRO A 19 -8.75 -2.24 -7.15
CA PRO A 19 -9.06 -3.52 -6.49
C PRO A 19 -9.70 -4.55 -7.42
N ILE A 20 -10.60 -4.14 -8.32
CA ILE A 20 -11.25 -5.06 -9.28
C ILE A 20 -10.21 -5.65 -10.23
N VAL A 21 -9.36 -4.81 -10.83
CA VAL A 21 -8.31 -5.26 -11.75
C VAL A 21 -7.35 -6.20 -11.04
N VAL A 22 -6.93 -5.88 -9.81
CA VAL A 22 -6.07 -6.77 -9.01
C VAL A 22 -6.75 -8.11 -8.76
N ALA A 23 -8.02 -8.13 -8.37
CA ALA A 23 -8.78 -9.35 -8.14
C ALA A 23 -8.89 -10.21 -9.41
N ILE A 24 -9.13 -9.58 -10.58
CA ILE A 24 -9.13 -10.28 -11.87
C ILE A 24 -7.75 -10.85 -12.18
N LEU A 25 -6.68 -10.07 -12.01
CA LEU A 25 -5.31 -10.52 -12.31
C LEU A 25 -4.87 -11.70 -11.44
N PHE A 26 -5.40 -11.85 -10.23
CA PHE A 26 -5.16 -13.02 -9.39
C PHE A 26 -5.81 -14.31 -9.90
N THR A 27 -6.80 -14.20 -10.79
CA THR A 27 -7.37 -15.37 -11.48
C THR A 27 -6.55 -15.79 -12.72
N VAL A 28 -5.63 -14.93 -13.17
CA VAL A 28 -4.81 -15.16 -14.35
C VAL A 28 -3.49 -15.81 -13.96
N ARG A 29 -3.16 -16.92 -14.62
CA ARG A 29 -1.87 -17.61 -14.51
C ARG A 29 -1.08 -17.43 -15.81
N ILE A 30 0.20 -17.12 -15.70
CA ILE A 30 1.12 -17.14 -16.83
C ILE A 30 1.70 -18.56 -16.90
N PRO A 31 1.35 -19.37 -17.91
CA PRO A 31 1.88 -20.73 -18.01
C PRO A 31 3.35 -20.71 -18.46
N ASN A 32 4.11 -21.73 -18.07
CA ASN A 32 5.48 -21.99 -18.53
C ASN A 32 6.51 -20.89 -18.21
N VAL A 33 6.36 -20.21 -17.07
CA VAL A 33 7.35 -19.25 -16.56
C VAL A 33 7.82 -19.65 -15.16
N GLU A 34 9.11 -19.44 -14.88
CA GLU A 34 9.65 -19.63 -13.55
C GLU A 34 8.99 -18.67 -12.55
N PRO A 35 8.60 -19.14 -11.36
CA PRO A 35 8.04 -18.30 -10.31
C PRO A 35 9.00 -17.15 -9.97
N LEU A 36 8.46 -15.93 -9.89
CA LEU A 36 9.25 -14.74 -9.51
C LEU A 36 9.49 -14.68 -7.99
N SER A 37 9.96 -15.77 -7.38
CA SER A 37 10.13 -15.98 -5.93
C SER A 37 11.16 -15.06 -5.28
N PHE A 38 11.95 -14.33 -6.06
CA PHE A 38 12.85 -13.27 -5.59
C PHE A 38 12.12 -11.94 -5.31
N LEU A 39 10.88 -11.75 -5.77
CA LEU A 39 10.13 -10.50 -5.59
C LEU A 39 9.62 -10.27 -4.15
N PRO A 40 9.15 -11.28 -3.39
CA PRO A 40 8.71 -11.10 -2.01
C PRO A 40 9.62 -10.28 -1.08
N PRO A 41 10.92 -10.60 -0.94
CA PRO A 41 11.83 -9.77 -0.14
C PRO A 41 11.94 -8.33 -0.66
N ILE A 42 11.89 -8.11 -1.97
CA ILE A 42 12.03 -6.80 -2.60
C ILE A 42 10.81 -5.93 -2.30
N TYR A 43 9.61 -6.43 -2.56
CA TYR A 43 8.39 -5.65 -2.32
C TYR A 43 8.14 -5.46 -0.81
N ALA A 44 8.55 -6.40 0.05
CA ALA A 44 8.55 -6.20 1.50
C ALA A 44 9.52 -5.08 1.92
N SER A 45 10.73 -5.04 1.35
CA SER A 45 11.71 -3.98 1.60
C SER A 45 11.21 -2.60 1.14
N ILE A 46 10.47 -2.55 0.03
CA ILE A 46 9.83 -1.31 -0.44
C ILE A 46 8.75 -0.83 0.54
N ASN A 47 8.00 -1.74 1.16
CA ASN A 47 7.07 -1.38 2.24
C ASN A 47 7.80 -0.85 3.47
N ALA A 48 8.92 -1.47 3.87
CA ALA A 48 9.76 -0.98 4.96
C ALA A 48 10.29 0.43 4.68
N LEU A 49 10.81 0.66 3.48
CA LEU A 49 11.27 1.99 3.03
C LEU A 49 10.11 2.99 3.05
N THR A 50 8.94 2.61 2.55
CA THR A 50 7.73 3.46 2.56
C THR A 50 7.35 3.86 3.99
N ALA A 51 7.37 2.92 4.95
CA ALA A 51 7.09 3.23 6.35
C ALA A 51 8.07 4.27 6.93
N VAL A 52 9.36 4.12 6.65
CA VAL A 52 10.39 5.09 7.08
C VAL A 52 10.17 6.46 6.44
N LEU A 53 9.90 6.51 5.13
CA LEU A 53 9.68 7.76 4.41
C LEU A 53 8.38 8.46 4.85
N LEU A 54 7.33 7.72 5.22
CA LEU A 54 6.11 8.28 5.80
C LEU A 54 6.39 8.99 7.12
N VAL A 55 7.14 8.34 8.03
CA VAL A 55 7.54 8.94 9.31
C VAL A 55 8.42 10.18 9.07
N ALA A 56 9.38 10.10 8.15
CA ALA A 56 10.21 11.26 7.77
C ALA A 56 9.36 12.39 7.19
N ALA A 57 8.38 12.09 6.34
CA ALA A 57 7.49 13.08 5.76
C ALA A 57 6.61 13.77 6.81
N LEU A 58 6.17 13.03 7.83
CA LEU A 58 5.46 13.61 8.98
C LEU A 58 6.37 14.55 9.78
N TYR A 59 7.63 14.16 9.99
CA TYR A 59 8.62 15.02 10.63
C TYR A 59 8.82 16.32 9.84
N PHE A 60 9.05 16.23 8.52
CA PHE A 60 9.30 17.41 7.69
C PHE A 60 8.10 18.36 7.63
N ILE A 61 6.87 17.86 7.53
CA ILE A 61 5.69 18.74 7.51
C ILE A 61 5.44 19.42 8.86
N LYS A 62 5.71 18.74 9.98
CA LYS A 62 5.64 19.34 11.32
C LYS A 62 6.66 20.46 11.51
N ASN A 63 7.79 20.40 10.81
CA ASN A 63 8.83 21.43 10.80
C ASN A 63 8.62 22.49 9.70
N GLY A 64 7.46 22.55 9.06
CA GLY A 64 7.15 23.52 8.01
C GLY A 64 7.88 23.30 6.68
N LYS A 65 8.68 22.22 6.54
CA LYS A 65 9.46 21.90 5.33
C LYS A 65 8.59 21.23 4.26
N ARG A 66 7.63 22.00 3.74
CA ARG A 66 6.58 21.51 2.82
C ARG A 66 7.11 20.89 1.52
N LYS A 67 8.13 21.49 0.90
CA LYS A 67 8.69 20.95 -0.37
C LYS A 67 9.25 19.53 -0.19
N ILE A 68 9.92 19.27 0.94
CA ILE A 68 10.47 17.95 1.25
C ILE A 68 9.33 16.96 1.53
N HIS A 69 8.32 17.37 2.31
CA HIS A 69 7.13 16.55 2.53
C HIS A 69 6.47 16.15 1.21
N GLU A 70 6.24 17.10 0.30
CA GLU A 70 5.63 16.84 -1.00
C GLU A 70 6.45 15.85 -1.84
N LEU A 71 7.77 16.03 -1.90
CA LEU A 71 8.68 15.11 -2.58
C LEU A 71 8.56 13.69 -1.99
N LEU A 72 8.61 13.57 -0.66
CA LEU A 72 8.50 12.27 0.02
C LEU A 72 7.15 11.60 -0.22
N MET A 73 6.05 12.36 -0.26
CA MET A 73 4.72 11.81 -0.60
C MET A 73 4.68 11.27 -2.03
N LYS A 74 5.26 11.97 -3.00
CA LYS A 74 5.36 11.48 -4.39
C LYS A 74 6.19 10.21 -4.47
N ILE A 75 7.31 10.15 -3.74
CA ILE A 75 8.14 8.94 -3.65
C ILE A 75 7.35 7.78 -3.03
N CYS A 76 6.64 7.99 -1.90
CA CYS A 76 5.83 6.94 -1.26
C CYS A 76 4.73 6.40 -2.20
N ILE A 77 4.08 7.26 -2.98
CA ILE A 77 3.09 6.84 -3.99
C ILE A 77 3.79 5.99 -5.06
N GLY A 78 4.93 6.44 -5.60
CA GLY A 78 5.69 5.69 -6.60
C GLY A 78 6.15 4.31 -6.09
N LEU A 79 6.64 4.24 -4.86
CA LEU A 79 7.01 2.99 -4.20
C LEU A 79 5.81 2.06 -4.02
N SER A 80 4.65 2.60 -3.64
CA SER A 80 3.41 1.80 -3.48
C SER A 80 2.92 1.23 -4.82
N LEU A 81 3.06 1.98 -5.91
CA LEU A 81 2.75 1.50 -7.26
C LEU A 81 3.72 0.41 -7.70
N MET A 82 5.03 0.60 -7.45
CA MET A 82 6.05 -0.40 -7.77
C MET A 82 5.82 -1.69 -6.98
N PHE A 83 5.51 -1.59 -5.68
CA PHE A 83 5.07 -2.69 -4.83
C PHE A 83 3.92 -3.45 -5.47
N LEU A 84 2.85 -2.76 -5.88
CA LEU A 84 1.66 -3.39 -6.44
C LEU A 84 1.98 -4.18 -7.72
N VAL A 85 2.78 -3.60 -8.63
CA VAL A 85 3.19 -4.27 -9.87
C VAL A 85 3.96 -5.56 -9.58
N MET A 86 4.97 -5.51 -8.69
CA MET A 86 5.73 -6.72 -8.34
C MET A 86 4.88 -7.76 -7.60
N TYR A 87 3.99 -7.31 -6.72
CA TYR A 87 3.08 -8.18 -5.97
C TYR A 87 2.15 -8.95 -6.91
N ILE A 88 1.57 -8.26 -7.91
CA ILE A 88 0.77 -8.90 -8.96
C ILE A 88 1.62 -9.85 -9.80
N ALA A 89 2.79 -9.43 -10.26
CA ALA A 89 3.68 -10.27 -11.07
C ALA A 89 4.06 -11.58 -10.37
N TYR A 90 4.39 -11.51 -9.07
CA TYR A 90 4.65 -12.70 -8.26
C TYR A 90 3.42 -13.62 -8.19
N HIS A 91 2.23 -13.07 -7.87
CA HIS A 91 1.02 -13.88 -7.74
C HIS A 91 0.52 -14.46 -9.06
N MET A 92 0.80 -13.84 -10.22
CA MET A 92 0.45 -14.40 -11.53
C MET A 92 1.36 -15.56 -11.97
N THR A 93 2.53 -15.70 -11.32
CA THR A 93 3.56 -16.70 -11.65
C THR A 93 3.79 -17.74 -10.56
N SER A 94 3.14 -17.60 -9.40
CA SER A 94 3.36 -18.45 -8.22
C SER A 94 2.03 -18.87 -7.59
N ASP A 95 2.02 -20.07 -7.02
CA ASP A 95 0.89 -20.51 -6.20
C ASP A 95 0.92 -19.88 -4.81
N PRO A 96 -0.25 -19.69 -4.17
CA PRO A 96 -0.31 -19.11 -2.84
C PRO A 96 0.44 -19.98 -1.84
N THR A 97 1.39 -19.37 -1.12
CA THR A 97 2.08 -20.04 -0.02
C THR A 97 1.16 -20.15 1.19
N PRO A 98 0.81 -21.36 1.68
CA PRO A 98 0.05 -21.50 2.91
C PRO A 98 0.92 -21.16 4.12
N PHE A 99 0.34 -20.50 5.11
CA PHE A 99 1.04 -20.25 6.38
C PHE A 99 1.13 -21.55 7.19
N GLY A 100 2.35 -22.03 7.44
CA GLY A 100 2.61 -23.32 8.10
C GLY A 100 2.69 -23.27 9.63
N GLY A 101 2.46 -22.12 10.27
CA GLY A 101 2.50 -22.00 11.73
C GLY A 101 1.27 -22.61 12.42
N GLU A 102 1.45 -23.19 13.60
CA GLU A 102 0.39 -23.85 14.38
C GLU A 102 0.09 -23.13 15.72
N GLY A 103 -1.12 -23.33 16.25
CA GLY A 103 -1.55 -22.72 17.51
C GLY A 103 -1.81 -21.20 17.40
N VAL A 104 -1.49 -20.45 18.46
CA VAL A 104 -1.83 -19.02 18.59
C VAL A 104 -1.23 -18.16 17.46
N ILE A 105 -0.03 -18.48 16.99
CA ILE A 105 0.66 -17.69 15.95
C ILE A 105 -0.11 -17.66 14.62
N LYS A 106 -0.85 -18.74 14.31
CA LYS A 106 -1.71 -18.82 13.12
C LYS A 106 -2.81 -17.77 13.15
N TYR A 107 -3.48 -17.61 14.29
CA TYR A 107 -4.53 -16.61 14.45
C TYR A 107 -3.97 -15.19 14.38
N VAL A 108 -2.79 -14.94 14.98
CA VAL A 108 -2.09 -13.65 14.90
C VAL A 108 -1.76 -13.32 13.44
N TYR A 109 -1.19 -14.29 12.70
CA TYR A 109 -0.87 -14.13 11.29
C TYR A 109 -2.10 -13.74 10.47
N TYR A 110 -3.19 -14.52 10.56
CA TYR A 110 -4.38 -14.25 9.77
C TYR A 110 -5.09 -12.96 10.18
N PHE A 111 -5.06 -12.60 11.47
CA PHE A 111 -5.58 -11.32 11.91
C PHE A 111 -4.84 -10.16 11.23
N ILE A 112 -3.50 -10.18 11.27
CA ILE A 112 -2.66 -9.15 10.63
C ILE A 112 -2.83 -9.16 9.11
N LEU A 113 -2.86 -10.34 8.48
CA LEU A 113 -3.02 -10.48 7.04
C LEU A 113 -4.36 -9.91 6.57
N ILE A 114 -5.46 -10.30 7.21
CA ILE A 114 -6.81 -9.87 6.83
C ILE A 114 -6.94 -8.36 7.05
N SER A 115 -6.51 -7.84 8.21
CA SER A 115 -6.57 -6.40 8.47
C SER A 115 -5.69 -5.61 7.50
N HIS A 116 -4.50 -6.11 7.15
CA HIS A 116 -3.61 -5.52 6.17
C HIS A 116 -4.27 -5.43 4.79
N ILE A 117 -4.90 -6.50 4.30
CA ILE A 117 -5.58 -6.53 2.99
C ILE A 117 -6.74 -5.54 2.98
N LEU A 118 -7.62 -5.57 3.98
CA LEU A 118 -8.78 -4.68 4.06
C LEU A 118 -8.35 -3.20 4.13
N LEU A 119 -7.36 -2.89 4.96
CA LEU A 119 -6.84 -1.53 5.08
C LEU A 119 -6.07 -1.10 3.83
N SER A 120 -5.44 -2.00 3.08
CA SER A 120 -4.81 -1.71 1.79
C SER A 120 -5.83 -1.29 0.73
N ILE A 121 -7.04 -1.86 0.74
CA ILE A 121 -8.11 -1.40 -0.15
C ILE A 121 -8.57 0.01 0.26
N ILE A 122 -8.73 0.24 1.57
CA ILE A 122 -9.17 1.53 2.13
C ILE A 122 -8.12 2.64 1.94
N VAL A 123 -6.83 2.31 1.94
CA VAL A 123 -5.75 3.32 1.81
C VAL A 123 -5.78 4.02 0.46
N ILE A 124 -6.21 3.33 -0.62
CA ILE A 124 -6.25 3.88 -1.98
C ILE A 124 -7.11 5.15 -2.05
N PRO A 125 -8.41 5.13 -1.71
CA PRO A 125 -9.23 6.35 -1.74
C PRO A 125 -8.74 7.42 -0.75
N LEU A 126 -8.16 7.03 0.39
CA LEU A 126 -7.63 7.97 1.38
C LEU A 126 -6.41 8.73 0.85
N VAL A 127 -5.47 8.04 0.20
CA VAL A 127 -4.25 8.63 -0.39
C VAL A 127 -4.62 9.49 -1.58
N LEU A 128 -5.47 9.00 -2.49
CA LEU A 128 -5.92 9.76 -3.66
C LEU A 128 -6.70 11.03 -3.27
N THR A 129 -7.59 10.93 -2.28
CA THR A 129 -8.31 12.12 -1.78
C THR A 129 -7.38 13.10 -1.07
N SER A 130 -6.42 12.62 -0.29
CA SER A 130 -5.42 13.49 0.35
C SER A 130 -4.54 14.20 -0.68
N TYR A 131 -4.11 13.49 -1.72
CA TYR A 131 -3.28 14.01 -2.80
C TYR A 131 -4.04 15.05 -3.66
N THR A 132 -5.28 14.75 -4.06
CA THR A 132 -6.10 15.69 -4.85
C THR A 132 -6.38 16.99 -4.08
N ARG A 133 -6.61 16.92 -2.76
CA ARG A 133 -6.71 18.11 -1.90
C ARG A 133 -5.42 18.91 -1.83
N ALA A 134 -4.26 18.25 -1.87
CA ALA A 134 -2.97 18.93 -1.87
C ALA A 134 -2.71 19.70 -3.17
N ILE A 135 -3.00 19.10 -4.33
CA ILE A 135 -2.81 19.75 -5.64
C ILE A 135 -3.85 20.85 -5.91
N SER A 136 -5.07 20.73 -5.38
CA SER A 136 -6.08 21.80 -5.40
C SER A 136 -5.87 22.88 -4.32
N SER A 137 -4.72 22.86 -3.64
CA SER A 137 -4.38 23.81 -2.57
C SER A 137 -5.38 23.88 -1.40
N GLU A 138 -6.19 22.84 -1.19
CA GLU A 138 -7.17 22.75 -0.09
C GLU A 138 -6.51 22.20 1.19
N PHE A 139 -5.50 22.90 1.73
CA PHE A 139 -4.65 22.38 2.81
C PHE A 139 -5.37 22.09 4.13
N ILE A 140 -6.44 22.83 4.45
CA ILE A 140 -7.27 22.57 5.65
C ILE A 140 -7.92 21.19 5.52
N SER A 141 -8.55 20.92 4.38
CA SER A 141 -9.18 19.65 4.06
C SER A 141 -8.16 18.53 3.93
N HIS A 142 -6.99 18.79 3.32
CA HIS A 142 -5.87 17.85 3.26
C HIS A 142 -5.43 17.46 4.68
N LYS A 143 -5.17 18.42 5.57
CA LYS A 143 -4.76 18.14 6.95
C LYS A 143 -5.80 17.32 7.71
N LYS A 144 -7.11 17.58 7.49
CA LYS A 144 -8.19 16.81 8.14
C LYS A 144 -8.17 15.34 7.73
N ILE A 145 -8.07 15.04 6.43
CA ILE A 145 -8.04 13.64 5.96
C ILE A 145 -6.71 12.96 6.25
N SER A 146 -5.59 13.68 6.17
CA SER A 146 -4.25 13.13 6.43
C SER A 146 -4.07 12.62 7.86
N LYS A 147 -4.86 13.10 8.83
CA LYS A 147 -4.92 12.52 10.19
C LYS A 147 -5.43 11.07 10.22
N ILE A 148 -6.18 10.66 9.21
CA ILE A 148 -6.69 9.29 9.02
C ILE A 148 -5.81 8.54 7.99
N THR A 149 -5.49 9.19 6.87
CA THR A 149 -4.65 8.58 5.82
C THR A 149 -3.30 8.14 6.36
N PHE A 150 -2.63 8.98 7.15
CA PHE A 150 -1.29 8.68 7.66
C PHE A 150 -1.22 7.40 8.51
N PRO A 151 -2.00 7.24 9.60
CA PRO A 151 -1.92 6.03 10.42
C PRO A 151 -2.35 4.77 9.66
N VAL A 152 -3.35 4.86 8.78
CA VAL A 152 -3.77 3.70 7.94
C VAL A 152 -2.64 3.30 6.98
N TRP A 153 -2.03 4.28 6.30
CA TRP A 153 -0.96 3.99 5.35
C TRP A 153 0.30 3.47 6.03
N LEU A 154 0.67 4.04 7.18
CA LEU A 154 1.79 3.55 7.98
C LEU A 154 1.52 2.13 8.49
N TYR A 155 0.29 1.84 8.97
CA TYR A 155 -0.11 0.50 9.38
C TYR A 155 0.08 -0.51 8.26
N VAL A 156 -0.44 -0.23 7.06
CA VAL A 156 -0.32 -1.11 5.90
C VAL A 156 1.15 -1.33 5.53
N ALA A 157 1.96 -0.27 5.45
CA ALA A 157 3.38 -0.37 5.13
C ALA A 157 4.14 -1.24 6.15
N VAL A 158 3.91 -1.05 7.45
CA VAL A 158 4.57 -1.84 8.50
C VAL A 158 4.08 -3.29 8.51
N THR A 159 2.76 -3.50 8.45
CA THR A 159 2.19 -4.85 8.50
C THR A 159 2.54 -5.67 7.26
N GLY A 160 2.75 -5.05 6.10
CA GLY A 160 3.24 -5.76 4.92
C GLY A 160 4.61 -6.40 5.13
N VAL A 161 5.51 -5.72 5.86
CA VAL A 161 6.81 -6.26 6.26
C VAL A 161 6.63 -7.40 7.26
N ILE A 162 5.76 -7.22 8.26
CA ILE A 162 5.49 -8.23 9.29
C ILE A 162 4.92 -9.51 8.66
N VAL A 163 3.92 -9.39 7.78
CA VAL A 163 3.33 -10.51 7.05
C VAL A 163 4.41 -11.26 6.27
N TYR A 164 5.29 -10.54 5.56
CA TYR A 164 6.42 -11.15 4.85
C TYR A 164 7.36 -11.91 5.79
N ILE A 165 7.79 -11.29 6.90
CA ILE A 165 8.69 -11.95 7.87
C ILE A 165 8.05 -13.21 8.46
N MET A 166 6.75 -13.16 8.76
CA MET A 166 6.04 -14.31 9.32
C MET A 166 5.92 -15.45 8.30
N ILE A 167 5.59 -15.15 7.04
CA ILE A 167 5.40 -16.18 6.02
C ILE A 167 6.72 -16.66 5.39
N SER A 168 7.81 -15.90 5.51
CA SER A 168 9.06 -16.17 4.79
C SER A 168 9.66 -17.56 5.00
N PRO A 169 9.59 -18.19 6.19
CA PRO A 169 10.10 -19.54 6.39
C PRO A 169 9.34 -20.62 5.62
N TYR A 170 8.15 -20.29 5.09
CA TYR A 170 7.27 -21.22 4.39
C TYR A 170 7.31 -21.05 2.87
N TYR A 171 8.08 -20.09 2.33
CA TYR A 171 8.36 -20.09 0.90
C TYR A 171 9.18 -21.34 0.55
N VAL A 172 8.71 -22.10 -0.44
CA VAL A 172 9.37 -23.28 -1.00
C VAL A 172 10.11 -22.88 -2.27
#